data_AF-A0A9D4WSA4-F1
#
_entry.id   AF-A0A9D4WSA4-F1
#
_cell.length_a   1.000
_cell.length_b   1.000
_cell.length_c   1.000
_cell.angle_alpha   90.00
_cell.angle_beta   90.00
_cell.angle_gamma   90.00
#
_symmetry.space_group_name_H-M   'P 1'
#
loop_
_entity.id
_entity.type
_entity.pdbx_description
1 polymer ?
#
loop_
_entity_poly.entity_id
_entity_poly.type
_entity_poly.pdbx_seq_one_letter_code
_entity_poly.pdbx_strand_id
1 'polypeptide(L)'
;MILFVFKENEYLHSRCFRNVEHYISENFKTSSESAAYLVISFPGSWFETDWFVTKPFGETKIDLAHFPLLKSVGNDETALVNQAFLNRFDRLFKFFSIISEDSIRDSVSCEFYSTVMKNAATVTRHVACNLMGSTNLLLETMTNFVELSPYRPFRTYIFCNAKRFTQLSEVANESIVQHLAYEAELEESLGMQNVVYLNKLDDLPLSLGDAPNTDIATALDSLGLGVRARLCLRAAGELEKQKERNEEKIKKEIQKKAVASMRDLEEYKATCEKNKGKGYYDAFKVQKEEKDFQANVKRLVLAGVWDEIIEMLKRYKLPDEFEGKKEWIELGTRFRRLVEPLDIANYYGHLKNEDTGPYMNKARPKRYR
;
A
#
# COMPACT_ATOMS: atom_id res chain seq x y z
N MET A 1 19.43 12.68 7.26
CA MET A 1 18.96 12.16 8.55
C MET A 1 17.55 11.61 8.36
N ILE A 2 17.27 10.34 8.68
CA ILE A 2 15.90 9.80 8.61
C ILE A 2 15.39 9.68 10.05
N LEU A 3 14.51 10.60 10.42
CA LEU A 3 13.82 10.60 11.70
C LEU A 3 12.52 9.81 11.53
N PHE A 4 12.36 8.68 12.22
CA PHE A 4 11.07 8.02 12.36
C PHE A 4 10.51 8.33 13.74
N VAL A 5 9.37 9.02 13.80
CA VAL A 5 8.60 9.21 15.03
C VAL A 5 7.10 9.05 14.72
N PHE A 6 6.45 8.14 15.43
CA PHE A 6 5.00 8.10 15.70
C PHE A 6 4.88 8.30 17.22
N LYS A 7 3.92 9.01 17.85
CA LYS A 7 2.52 9.35 17.54
C LYS A 7 2.10 10.56 18.40
N GLU A 8 1.05 11.26 17.95
CA GLU A 8 0.12 12.20 18.62
C GLU A 8 0.55 12.91 19.92
N ASN A 9 0.53 14.25 19.86
CA ASN A 9 0.53 15.18 20.98
C ASN A 9 1.74 15.10 21.92
N GLU A 10 2.90 15.57 21.47
CA GLU A 10 3.76 16.54 22.17
C GLU A 10 5.07 16.73 21.39
N TYR A 11 5.59 17.96 21.43
CA TYR A 11 6.74 18.45 20.67
C TYR A 11 7.99 17.62 20.94
N LEU A 12 8.61 17.08 19.88
CA LEU A 12 9.96 16.52 19.94
C LEU A 12 10.93 17.52 19.30
N HIS A 13 11.80 18.09 20.12
CA HIS A 13 12.96 18.83 19.65
C HIS A 13 13.91 17.88 18.91
N SER A 14 14.14 18.11 17.61
CA SER A 14 15.24 17.46 16.91
C SER A 14 16.56 17.97 17.47
N ARG A 15 17.47 17.08 17.85
CA ARG A 15 18.89 17.39 18.02
C ARG A 15 19.69 16.48 17.10
N CYS A 16 20.35 17.04 16.10
CA CYS A 16 21.36 16.30 15.35
C CYS A 16 22.64 16.29 16.18
N PHE A 17 23.13 15.09 16.52
CA PHE A 17 24.41 14.96 17.19
C PHE A 17 25.42 14.29 16.25
N ARG A 18 26.55 14.97 16.05
CA ARG A 18 27.74 14.50 15.30
C ARG A 18 28.49 13.40 16.07
N ASN A 19 27.86 12.27 16.36
CA ASN A 19 28.51 11.17 17.07
C ASN A 19 28.93 10.01 16.18
N VAL A 20 30.01 9.37 16.62
CA VAL A 20 30.77 8.28 15.99
C VAL A 20 30.06 6.90 16.15
N GLU A 21 28.85 6.88 16.70
CA GLU A 21 28.08 5.66 16.99
C GLU A 21 27.15 5.26 15.84
N HIS A 22 26.97 3.95 15.64
CA HIS A 22 26.21 3.37 14.51
C HIS A 22 24.69 3.59 14.60
N TYR A 23 24.21 3.85 15.81
CA TYR A 23 22.89 4.36 16.12
C TYR A 23 22.99 5.13 17.43
N ILE A 24 22.13 6.12 17.63
CA ILE A 24 21.98 6.83 18.91
C ILE A 24 20.72 6.30 19.55
N SER A 25 20.80 5.83 20.79
CA SER A 25 19.65 5.42 21.59
C SER A 25 19.47 6.33 22.80
N GLU A 26 18.33 7.01 22.91
CA GLU A 26 18.04 7.91 24.02
C GLU A 26 16.70 7.57 24.68
N ASN A 27 16.65 7.58 26.00
CA ASN A 27 15.44 7.37 26.76
C ASN A 27 14.84 8.72 27.17
N PHE A 28 13.62 9.01 26.73
CA PHE A 28 12.87 10.19 27.13
C PHE A 28 11.67 9.82 28.00
N LYS A 29 11.33 10.71 28.93
CA LYS A 29 10.07 10.70 29.68
C LYS A 29 9.31 11.95 29.31
N THR A 30 8.06 11.82 28.88
CA THR A 30 7.20 12.98 28.64
C THR A 30 6.67 13.50 29.98
N SER A 31 6.39 14.81 30.06
CA SER A 31 5.84 15.44 31.27
C SER A 31 4.40 15.00 31.60
N SER A 32 3.74 14.33 30.66
CA SER A 32 2.31 14.02 30.66
C SER A 32 1.98 12.54 30.91
N GLU A 33 2.95 11.61 30.79
CA GLU A 33 2.72 10.16 31.01
C GLU A 33 3.86 9.47 31.75
N SER A 34 3.56 8.39 32.49
CA SER A 34 4.55 7.51 33.13
C SER A 34 5.32 6.62 32.13
N ALA A 35 5.11 6.82 30.83
CA ALA A 35 5.73 6.05 29.76
C ALA A 35 7.16 6.57 29.46
N ALA A 36 8.12 5.66 29.48
CA ALA A 36 9.47 5.92 28.98
C ALA A 36 9.53 5.52 27.50
N TYR A 37 9.99 6.44 26.66
CA TYR A 37 10.18 6.24 25.23
C TYR A 37 11.66 5.99 24.93
N LEU A 38 11.95 4.93 24.17
CA LEU A 38 13.28 4.69 23.60
C LEU A 38 13.29 5.18 22.16
N VAL A 39 14.09 6.20 21.88
CA VAL A 39 14.32 6.70 20.51
C VAL A 39 15.59 6.08 19.98
N ILE A 40 15.51 5.46 18.79
CA ILE A 40 16.66 4.91 18.08
C ILE A 40 16.82 5.68 16.77
N SER A 41 17.96 6.35 16.61
CA SER A 41 18.28 7.17 15.46
C SER A 41 19.44 6.56 14.68
N PHE A 42 19.31 6.49 13.36
CA PHE A 42 20.37 6.00 12.47
C PHE A 42 20.99 7.17 11.69
N PRO A 43 22.33 7.23 11.55
CA PRO A 43 22.96 8.29 10.77
C PRO A 43 22.51 8.21 9.31
N GLY A 44 22.49 9.36 8.61
CA GLY A 44 22.33 9.39 7.16
C GLY A 44 23.57 8.87 6.42
N SER A 45 23.49 8.74 5.10
CA SER A 45 24.64 8.47 4.24
C SER A 45 24.53 9.29 2.97
N TRP A 46 25.68 9.76 2.48
CA TRP A 46 25.79 10.52 1.23
C TRP A 46 26.52 9.74 0.13
N PHE A 47 26.86 8.46 0.38
CA PHE A 47 27.48 7.61 -0.62
C PHE A 47 26.47 7.11 -1.63
N GLU A 48 26.74 7.29 -2.91
CA GLU A 48 25.90 6.77 -3.99
C GLU A 48 25.54 5.28 -3.80
N THR A 49 26.50 4.48 -3.34
CA THR A 49 26.33 3.04 -3.07
C THR A 49 25.33 2.71 -1.95
N ASP A 50 24.99 3.70 -1.12
CA ASP A 50 23.98 3.59 -0.07
C ASP A 50 22.59 4.05 -0.54
N TRP A 51 22.48 4.60 -1.77
CA TRP A 51 21.22 5.02 -2.40
C TRP A 51 20.82 4.17 -3.60
N PHE A 52 21.79 3.60 -4.33
CA PHE A 52 21.52 2.93 -5.60
C PHE A 52 22.36 1.66 -5.81
N VAL A 53 21.75 0.68 -6.50
CA VAL A 53 22.36 -0.57 -6.96
C VAL A 53 21.93 -0.78 -8.42
N THR A 54 22.76 -1.44 -9.24
CA THR A 54 22.72 -1.59 -10.72
C THR A 54 21.39 -1.81 -11.47
N LYS A 55 20.26 -2.03 -10.80
CA LYS A 55 18.91 -2.07 -11.42
C LYS A 55 18.37 -0.65 -11.70
N PRO A 56 17.40 -0.46 -12.61
CA PRO A 56 16.90 0.86 -12.99
C PRO A 56 16.56 1.82 -11.85
N PHE A 57 15.98 1.31 -10.76
CA PHE A 57 15.71 2.10 -9.55
C PHE A 57 16.37 1.51 -8.29
N GLY A 58 17.25 0.52 -8.43
CA GLY A 58 17.88 -0.15 -7.29
C GLY A 58 16.93 -0.99 -6.44
N GLU A 59 15.79 -1.42 -7.00
CA GLU A 59 14.73 -2.13 -6.27
C GLU A 59 14.98 -3.64 -6.12
N THR A 60 14.53 -4.20 -5.00
CA THR A 60 14.62 -5.63 -4.72
C THR A 60 13.40 -6.14 -3.98
N LYS A 61 13.12 -7.44 -4.08
CA LYS A 61 12.07 -8.07 -3.30
C LYS A 61 12.55 -8.24 -1.86
N ILE A 62 11.69 -7.88 -0.90
CA ILE A 62 11.96 -8.12 0.51
C ILE A 62 12.05 -9.64 0.78
N ASP A 63 12.95 -10.04 1.67
CA ASP A 63 13.00 -11.43 2.12
C ASP A 63 11.87 -11.72 3.11
N LEU A 64 10.91 -12.54 2.68
CA LEU A 64 9.76 -12.94 3.50
C LEU A 64 10.14 -13.84 4.69
N ALA A 65 11.33 -14.43 4.71
CA ALA A 65 11.81 -15.15 5.90
C ALA A 65 12.04 -14.20 7.08
N HIS A 66 12.49 -12.98 6.80
CA HIS A 66 12.75 -11.95 7.80
C HIS A 66 11.55 -11.00 7.97
N PHE A 67 10.80 -10.72 6.89
CA PHE A 67 9.68 -9.79 6.86
C PHE A 67 8.41 -10.43 6.29
N PRO A 68 7.80 -11.41 7.00
CA PRO A 68 6.70 -12.22 6.45
C PRO A 68 5.42 -11.43 6.14
N LEU A 69 5.25 -10.26 6.74
CA LEU A 69 4.07 -9.40 6.58
C LEU A 69 4.19 -8.40 5.42
N LEU A 70 5.37 -8.24 4.82
CA LEU A 70 5.58 -7.29 3.73
C LEU A 70 5.23 -7.92 2.37
N LYS A 71 3.97 -8.31 2.22
CA LYS A 71 3.38 -8.85 1.00
C LYS A 71 1.88 -8.58 0.91
N SER A 72 1.32 -8.53 -0.30
CA SER A 72 -0.12 -8.69 -0.49
C SER A 72 -0.48 -10.17 -0.31
N VAL A 73 -1.45 -10.45 0.57
CA VAL A 73 -1.83 -11.82 0.90
C VAL A 73 -2.57 -12.48 -0.27
N GLY A 74 -3.52 -11.77 -0.88
CA GLY A 74 -4.41 -12.26 -1.91
C GLY A 74 -3.83 -12.23 -3.32
N ASN A 75 -2.88 -11.33 -3.59
CA ASN A 75 -2.15 -11.29 -4.86
C ASN A 75 -0.86 -12.13 -4.84
N ASP A 76 -0.41 -12.58 -3.66
CA ASP A 76 0.87 -13.28 -3.44
C ASP A 76 2.07 -12.47 -3.97
N GLU A 77 1.99 -11.15 -3.83
CA GLU A 77 2.99 -10.20 -4.30
C GLU A 77 3.86 -9.74 -3.14
N THR A 78 5.17 -9.95 -3.26
CA THR A 78 6.17 -9.51 -2.27
C THR A 78 6.47 -8.03 -2.43
N ALA A 79 6.60 -7.30 -1.32
CA ALA A 79 6.95 -5.88 -1.36
C ALA A 79 8.32 -5.65 -2.00
N LEU A 80 8.43 -4.54 -2.72
CA LEU A 80 9.70 -4.04 -3.24
C LEU A 80 10.27 -2.96 -2.32
N VAL A 81 11.57 -3.04 -2.06
CA VAL A 81 12.32 -2.05 -1.27
C VAL A 81 13.56 -1.62 -2.04
N ASN A 82 14.20 -0.53 -1.60
CA ASN A 82 15.50 -0.14 -2.13
C ASN A 82 16.58 -1.10 -1.59
N GLN A 83 17.32 -1.74 -2.48
CA GLN A 83 18.36 -2.71 -2.14
C GLN A 83 19.50 -2.08 -1.36
N ALA A 84 19.92 -0.85 -1.70
CA ALA A 84 20.98 -0.16 -0.98
C ALA A 84 20.56 0.14 0.46
N PHE A 85 19.31 0.54 0.67
CA PHE A 85 18.74 0.75 2.01
C PHE A 85 18.63 -0.56 2.79
N LEU A 86 18.21 -1.66 2.16
CA LEU A 86 18.17 -2.98 2.78
C LEU A 86 19.58 -3.45 3.17
N ASN A 87 20.56 -3.33 2.27
CA ASN A 87 21.96 -3.65 2.54
C ASN A 87 22.53 -2.79 3.67
N ARG A 88 22.12 -1.51 3.74
CA ARG A 88 22.53 -0.61 4.82
C ARG A 88 21.89 -0.99 6.14
N PHE A 89 20.60 -1.33 6.14
CA PHE A 89 19.90 -1.86 7.29
C PHE A 89 20.57 -3.14 7.81
N ASP A 90 20.90 -4.09 6.92
CA ASP A 90 21.60 -5.32 7.28
C ASP A 90 23.03 -5.05 7.80
N ARG A 91 23.75 -4.09 7.22
CA ARG A 91 25.07 -3.64 7.72
C ARG A 91 24.97 -3.02 9.10
N LEU A 92 23.96 -2.18 9.34
CA LEU A 92 23.70 -1.60 10.67
C LEU A 92 23.33 -2.69 11.69
N PHE A 93 22.65 -3.75 11.23
CA PHE A 93 22.30 -4.90 12.05
C PHE A 93 23.46 -5.88 12.30
N LYS A 94 24.49 -5.91 11.43
CA LYS A 94 25.64 -6.84 11.49
C LYS A 94 27.02 -6.22 11.81
N PHE A 95 27.11 -4.89 11.89
CA PHE A 95 28.27 -4.03 12.24
C PHE A 95 29.51 -3.96 11.31
N PHE A 96 30.10 -2.74 11.25
CA PHE A 96 31.29 -2.15 10.56
C PHE A 96 31.17 -1.76 9.06
N SER A 97 31.75 -0.68 8.47
CA SER A 97 32.55 0.52 8.86
C SER A 97 32.43 1.63 7.77
N ILE A 98 32.88 2.87 8.10
CA ILE A 98 32.67 4.20 7.48
C ILE A 98 33.58 4.53 6.26
N ILE A 99 33.14 5.44 5.35
CA ILE A 99 33.99 6.34 4.51
C ILE A 99 33.39 7.78 4.52
N SER A 100 34.13 8.81 4.08
CA SER A 100 33.84 10.27 4.14
C SER A 100 33.36 10.93 2.82
N GLU A 101 32.67 12.07 2.93
CA GLU A 101 32.06 12.89 1.86
C GLU A 101 33.04 13.59 0.92
N ASP A 102 32.58 13.80 -0.33
CA ASP A 102 33.14 14.74 -1.32
C ASP A 102 32.15 15.90 -1.58
N SER A 103 32.72 17.09 -1.83
CA SER A 103 32.02 18.34 -2.13
C SER A 103 31.58 18.41 -3.60
N ILE A 104 30.29 18.68 -3.87
CA ILE A 104 29.73 18.89 -5.21
C ILE A 104 29.76 20.39 -5.58
N ARG A 105 30.15 20.70 -6.82
CA ARG A 105 30.16 22.06 -7.41
C ARG A 105 28.78 22.44 -7.99
N ASP A 106 28.40 23.71 -7.81
CA ASP A 106 27.08 24.32 -8.05
C ASP A 106 26.42 24.09 -9.44
N SER A 107 27.17 23.78 -10.50
CA SER A 107 26.60 23.60 -11.85
C SER A 107 25.96 22.21 -12.08
N VAL A 108 26.44 21.18 -11.37
CA VAL A 108 25.94 19.78 -11.47
C VAL A 108 24.61 19.63 -10.73
N SER A 109 24.40 20.41 -9.67
CA SER A 109 23.22 20.32 -8.80
C SER A 109 21.92 20.74 -9.49
N CYS A 110 21.96 21.72 -10.40
CA CYS A 110 20.79 22.13 -11.19
C CYS A 110 20.32 21.07 -12.20
N GLU A 111 21.26 20.41 -12.90
CA GLU A 111 20.96 19.36 -13.87
C GLU A 111 20.40 18.11 -13.17
N PHE A 112 21.00 17.75 -12.03
CA PHE A 112 20.50 16.70 -11.16
C PHE A 112 19.07 16.98 -10.70
N TYR A 113 18.80 18.16 -10.13
CA TYR A 113 17.46 18.56 -9.70
C TYR A 113 16.45 18.51 -10.86
N SER A 114 16.80 19.05 -12.03
CA SER A 114 15.93 19.02 -13.22
C SER A 114 15.58 17.58 -13.63
N THR A 115 16.56 16.68 -13.60
CA THR A 115 16.37 15.27 -13.94
C THR A 115 15.45 14.56 -12.94
N VAL A 116 15.69 14.75 -11.65
CA VAL A 116 14.84 14.20 -10.58
C VAL A 116 13.40 14.69 -10.73
N MET A 117 13.21 16.00 -10.91
CA MET A 117 11.86 16.58 -11.05
C MET A 117 11.16 16.14 -12.33
N LYS A 118 11.87 15.94 -13.45
CA LYS A 118 11.29 15.38 -14.68
C LYS A 118 10.78 13.96 -14.45
N ASN A 119 11.58 13.09 -13.85
CA ASN A 119 11.20 11.71 -13.58
C ASN A 119 10.04 11.63 -12.57
N ALA A 120 10.09 12.41 -11.49
CA ALA A 120 9.00 12.52 -10.53
C ALA A 120 7.71 13.02 -11.17
N ALA A 121 7.80 14.00 -12.08
CA ALA A 121 6.65 14.51 -12.81
C ALA A 121 6.06 13.46 -13.77
N THR A 122 6.88 12.60 -14.38
CA THR A 122 6.39 11.50 -15.23
C THR A 122 5.63 10.46 -14.40
N VAL A 123 6.19 10.04 -13.25
CA VAL A 123 5.53 9.10 -12.33
C VAL A 123 4.20 9.67 -11.82
N THR A 124 4.18 10.92 -11.36
CA THR A 124 2.97 11.56 -10.81
C THR A 124 1.90 11.77 -11.88
N ARG A 125 2.27 12.15 -13.11
CA ARG A 125 1.31 12.26 -14.24
C ARG A 125 0.69 10.91 -14.60
N HIS A 126 1.52 9.86 -14.71
CA HIS A 126 1.02 8.52 -15.00
C HIS A 126 0.02 8.06 -13.92
N VAL A 127 0.38 8.23 -12.64
CA VAL A 127 -0.52 7.91 -11.52
C VAL A 127 -1.80 8.75 -11.59
N ALA A 128 -1.71 10.06 -11.81
CA ALA A 128 -2.87 10.93 -11.91
C ALA A 128 -3.81 10.52 -13.06
N CYS A 129 -3.29 10.14 -14.22
CA CYS A 129 -4.10 9.62 -15.33
C CYS A 129 -4.86 8.35 -14.94
N ASN A 130 -4.23 7.42 -14.22
CA ASN A 130 -4.89 6.21 -13.73
C ASN A 130 -5.95 6.52 -12.66
N LEU A 131 -5.64 7.41 -11.72
CA LEU A 131 -6.57 7.85 -10.66
C LEU A 131 -7.82 8.51 -11.26
N MET A 132 -7.64 9.33 -12.30
CA MET A 132 -8.73 10.00 -13.00
C MET A 132 -9.48 9.07 -13.98
N GLY A 133 -9.15 7.78 -14.04
CA GLY A 133 -9.85 6.79 -14.86
C GLY A 133 -9.61 6.94 -16.36
N SER A 134 -8.43 7.40 -16.77
CA SER A 134 -8.08 7.50 -18.19
C SER A 134 -8.18 6.13 -18.88
N THR A 135 -8.99 6.03 -19.93
CA THR A 135 -9.16 4.81 -20.75
C THR A 135 -8.17 4.76 -21.92
N ASN A 136 -7.14 5.60 -21.90
CA ASN A 136 -6.21 5.71 -23.01
C ASN A 136 -5.29 4.49 -23.06
N LEU A 137 -5.46 3.64 -24.09
CA LEU A 137 -4.65 2.45 -24.34
C LEU A 137 -3.14 2.77 -24.49
N LEU A 138 -2.80 4.01 -24.87
CA LEU A 138 -1.41 4.44 -24.92
C LEU A 138 -0.77 4.50 -23.53
N LEU A 139 -1.53 4.69 -22.46
CA LEU A 139 -0.99 4.77 -21.10
C LEU A 139 -0.33 3.45 -20.68
N GLU A 140 -0.98 2.32 -20.97
CA GLU A 140 -0.43 0.97 -20.77
C GLU A 140 0.66 0.62 -21.79
N THR A 141 0.58 1.18 -23.00
CA THR A 141 1.64 0.97 -24.01
C THR A 141 2.92 1.70 -23.63
N MET A 142 2.82 2.89 -23.04
CA MET A 142 3.95 3.73 -22.65
C MET A 142 4.78 3.14 -21.51
N THR A 143 4.19 2.34 -20.61
CA THR A 143 4.94 1.66 -19.54
C THR A 143 5.90 0.60 -20.06
N ASN A 144 5.74 0.13 -21.29
CA ASN A 144 6.72 -0.76 -21.95
C ASN A 144 7.98 -0.03 -22.43
N PHE A 145 7.92 1.30 -22.56
CA PHE A 145 9.02 2.12 -23.09
C PHE A 145 9.63 3.05 -22.05
N VAL A 146 8.86 3.38 -21.01
CA VAL A 146 9.26 4.29 -19.95
C VAL A 146 9.18 3.57 -18.61
N GLU A 147 10.35 3.30 -18.05
CA GLU A 147 10.46 2.77 -16.70
C GLU A 147 10.03 3.86 -15.70
N LEU A 148 9.09 3.49 -14.82
CA LEU A 148 8.57 4.37 -13.77
C LEU A 148 9.05 3.87 -12.42
N SER A 149 9.51 4.79 -11.57
CA SER A 149 9.95 4.44 -10.22
C SER A 149 8.85 3.65 -9.49
N PRO A 150 9.17 2.50 -8.86
CA PRO A 150 8.21 1.71 -8.11
C PRO A 150 7.95 2.28 -6.72
N TYR A 151 8.79 3.21 -6.23
CA TYR A 151 8.67 3.73 -4.87
C TYR A 151 7.44 4.62 -4.70
N ARG A 152 6.72 4.41 -3.60
CA ARG A 152 5.52 5.16 -3.24
C ARG A 152 5.66 5.70 -1.82
N PRO A 153 5.05 6.86 -1.53
CA PRO A 153 4.92 7.33 -0.16
C PRO A 153 4.25 6.26 0.71
N PHE A 154 4.80 6.01 1.90
CA PHE A 154 4.24 5.05 2.86
C PHE A 154 3.94 5.77 4.18
N ARG A 155 2.69 5.65 4.65
CA ARG A 155 2.14 6.32 5.85
C ARG A 155 2.05 7.85 5.71
N THR A 156 1.96 8.53 6.85
CA THR A 156 1.72 9.97 6.99
C THR A 156 2.95 10.78 6.67
N TYR A 157 2.76 11.85 5.90
CA TYR A 157 3.79 12.85 5.60
C TYR A 157 3.41 14.18 6.23
N ILE A 158 4.41 14.88 6.76
CA ILE A 158 4.28 16.24 7.27
C ILE A 158 5.09 17.14 6.34
N PHE A 159 4.43 18.14 5.75
CA PHE A 159 5.07 19.11 4.87
C PHE A 159 5.27 20.41 5.64
N CYS A 160 6.51 20.81 5.82
CA CYS A 160 6.89 22.08 6.43
C CYS A 160 7.17 23.11 5.34
N ASN A 161 6.72 24.33 5.50
CA ASN A 161 7.00 25.41 4.57
C ASN A 161 7.76 26.52 5.29
N ALA A 162 8.99 26.79 4.83
CA ALA A 162 9.78 27.92 5.30
C ALA A 162 9.62 29.16 4.41
N LYS A 163 9.42 29.03 3.08
CA LYS A 163 9.46 30.16 2.11
C LYS A 163 8.71 29.89 0.80
N ARG A 164 8.24 30.96 0.14
CA ARG A 164 7.69 30.94 -1.23
C ARG A 164 8.76 31.30 -2.25
N PHE A 165 8.84 30.54 -3.35
CA PHE A 165 9.77 30.77 -4.45
C PHE A 165 9.03 30.97 -5.78
N THR A 166 9.61 31.75 -6.69
CA THR A 166 8.93 32.22 -7.92
C THR A 166 9.47 31.65 -9.22
N GLN A 167 10.72 31.14 -9.27
CA GLN A 167 11.32 30.59 -10.50
C GLN A 167 11.93 29.18 -10.31
N LEU A 168 11.92 28.35 -11.35
CA LEU A 168 12.34 26.93 -11.26
C LEU A 168 13.83 26.75 -10.91
N SER A 169 14.71 27.66 -11.38
CA SER A 169 16.14 27.67 -11.06
C SER A 169 16.42 28.16 -9.64
N GLU A 170 15.65 29.13 -9.16
CA GLU A 170 15.66 29.58 -7.76
C GLU A 170 15.17 28.46 -6.85
N VAL A 171 14.06 27.80 -7.21
CA VAL A 171 13.54 26.64 -6.48
C VAL A 171 14.58 25.52 -6.44
N ALA A 172 15.27 25.22 -7.53
CA ALA A 172 16.30 24.18 -7.54
C ALA A 172 17.44 24.50 -6.56
N ASN A 173 18.03 25.69 -6.70
CA ASN A 173 19.14 26.14 -5.86
C ASN A 173 18.75 26.27 -4.40
N GLU A 174 17.62 26.91 -4.11
CA GLU A 174 17.09 27.04 -2.75
C GLU A 174 16.73 25.68 -2.18
N SER A 175 16.04 24.79 -2.91
CA SER A 175 15.74 23.43 -2.42
C SER A 175 17.01 22.67 -2.04
N ILE A 176 18.11 22.85 -2.78
CA ILE A 176 19.41 22.24 -2.45
C ILE A 176 20.00 22.90 -1.20
N VAL A 177 20.00 24.23 -1.11
CA VAL A 177 20.49 24.97 0.06
C VAL A 177 19.69 24.63 1.32
N GLN A 178 18.36 24.54 1.23
CA GLN A 178 17.46 24.10 2.28
C GLN A 178 17.71 22.65 2.69
N HIS A 179 17.95 21.76 1.73
CA HIS A 179 18.30 20.38 2.03
C HIS A 179 19.65 20.27 2.77
N LEU A 180 20.60 21.16 2.46
CA LEU A 180 21.89 21.25 3.14
C LEU A 180 21.79 21.96 4.51
N ALA A 181 20.83 22.88 4.69
CA ALA A 181 20.53 23.60 5.93
C ALA A 181 19.36 22.99 6.73
N TYR A 182 18.96 21.76 6.37
CA TYR A 182 17.72 21.11 6.83
C TYR A 182 17.59 21.05 8.35
N GLU A 183 18.69 20.88 9.06
CA GLU A 183 18.72 20.85 10.53
C GLU A 183 18.26 22.19 11.14
N ALA A 184 18.81 23.31 10.67
CA ALA A 184 18.46 24.64 11.17
C ALA A 184 17.01 25.01 10.77
N GLU A 185 16.58 24.65 9.56
CA GLU A 185 15.21 24.90 9.11
C GLU A 185 14.18 24.02 9.83
N LEU A 186 14.54 22.78 10.20
CA LEU A 186 13.69 21.89 10.97
C LEU A 186 13.51 22.40 12.40
N GLU A 187 14.58 22.87 13.06
CA GLU A 187 14.49 23.48 14.39
C GLU A 187 13.60 24.74 14.40
N GLU A 188 13.70 25.59 13.37
CA GLU A 188 12.82 26.75 13.19
C GLU A 188 11.35 26.33 12.92
N SER A 189 11.16 25.31 12.08
CA SER A 189 9.83 24.79 11.72
C SER A 189 9.12 24.05 12.86
N LEU A 190 9.87 23.39 13.75
CA LEU A 190 9.33 22.69 14.92
C LEU A 190 8.79 23.66 16.00
N GLY A 191 9.11 24.96 15.92
CA GLY A 191 8.50 26.02 16.72
C GLY A 191 7.09 26.44 16.28
N MET A 192 6.55 25.86 15.20
CA MET A 192 5.24 26.24 14.64
C MET A 192 4.06 25.65 15.43
N GLN A 193 3.08 26.50 15.75
CA GLN A 193 1.84 26.13 16.45
C GLN A 193 0.68 25.71 15.51
N ASN A 194 0.84 25.82 14.19
CA ASN A 194 -0.25 25.66 13.22
C ASN A 194 -0.04 24.45 12.30
N VAL A 195 -0.34 23.25 12.80
CA VAL A 195 -0.37 22.03 11.98
C VAL A 195 -1.74 21.88 11.31
N VAL A 196 -1.76 21.84 9.98
CA VAL A 196 -2.99 21.63 9.19
C VAL A 196 -3.08 20.17 8.74
N TYR A 197 -4.11 19.46 9.20
CA TYR A 197 -4.33 18.06 8.86
C TYR A 197 -5.18 17.92 7.59
N LEU A 198 -4.62 17.32 6.54
CA LEU A 198 -5.31 17.05 5.28
C LEU A 198 -6.01 15.68 5.31
N ASN A 199 -7.06 15.56 6.13
CA ASN A 199 -7.73 14.26 6.35
C ASN A 199 -8.81 13.94 5.30
N LYS A 200 -9.33 14.94 4.58
CA LYS A 200 -10.40 14.78 3.57
C LYS A 200 -9.91 15.31 2.23
N LEU A 201 -9.13 14.49 1.52
CA LEU A 201 -8.52 14.90 0.26
C LEU A 201 -9.55 15.17 -0.84
N ASP A 202 -10.70 14.48 -0.81
CA ASP A 202 -11.77 14.60 -1.81
C ASP A 202 -12.47 15.98 -1.82
N ASP A 203 -12.40 16.73 -0.71
CA ASP A 203 -13.06 18.02 -0.51
C ASP A 203 -12.07 19.20 -0.38
N LEU A 204 -10.85 19.07 -0.90
CA LEU A 204 -9.82 20.11 -0.75
C LEU A 204 -10.16 21.39 -1.52
N PRO A 205 -10.06 22.60 -0.96
CA PRO A 205 -10.37 23.83 -1.68
C PRO A 205 -9.53 23.99 -2.95
N LEU A 206 -10.18 24.23 -4.10
CA LEU A 206 -9.46 24.42 -5.37
C LEU A 206 -8.87 25.84 -5.49
N SER A 207 -9.52 26.81 -4.86
CA SER A 207 -9.09 28.20 -4.74
C SER A 207 -9.40 28.75 -3.35
N LEU A 208 -8.80 29.89 -3.00
CA LEU A 208 -9.06 30.61 -1.74
C LEU A 208 -10.54 30.99 -1.57
N GLY A 209 -11.27 31.17 -2.67
CA GLY A 209 -12.69 31.55 -2.69
C GLY A 209 -13.70 30.40 -2.64
N ASP A 210 -13.24 29.14 -2.69
CA ASP A 210 -14.12 27.97 -2.85
C ASP A 210 -14.53 27.29 -1.52
N ALA A 211 -14.12 27.79 -0.34
CA ALA A 211 -14.35 27.06 0.92
C ALA A 211 -14.58 27.92 2.19
N PRO A 212 -15.30 27.37 3.18
CA PRO A 212 -15.45 27.96 4.53
C PRO A 212 -14.20 27.83 5.43
N ASN A 213 -13.17 27.07 5.02
CA ASN A 213 -11.97 26.78 5.81
C ASN A 213 -10.73 27.46 5.18
N THR A 214 -10.49 28.72 5.53
CA THR A 214 -9.39 29.56 5.00
C THR A 214 -8.01 28.97 5.23
N ASP A 215 -7.84 28.19 6.30
CA ASP A 215 -6.52 27.72 6.75
C ASP A 215 -5.95 26.63 5.84
N ILE A 216 -6.80 25.71 5.36
CA ILE A 216 -6.39 24.65 4.42
C ILE A 216 -6.02 25.27 3.07
N ALA A 217 -6.85 26.17 2.54
CA ALA A 217 -6.58 26.83 1.26
C ALA A 217 -5.26 27.61 1.34
N THR A 218 -5.05 28.36 2.43
CA THR A 218 -3.82 29.12 2.68
C THR A 218 -2.60 28.20 2.80
N ALA A 219 -2.72 27.05 3.48
CA ALA A 219 -1.65 26.06 3.58
C ALA A 219 -1.30 25.45 2.20
N LEU A 220 -2.30 25.10 1.39
CA LEU A 220 -2.05 24.57 0.04
C LEU A 220 -1.41 25.63 -0.88
N ASP A 221 -1.82 26.89 -0.76
CA ASP A 221 -1.20 28.01 -1.48
C ASP A 221 0.19 28.35 -0.95
N SER A 222 0.47 28.11 0.33
CA SER A 222 1.81 28.27 0.88
C SER A 222 2.73 27.19 0.31
N LEU A 223 2.26 25.93 0.21
CA LEU A 223 2.95 24.81 -0.43
C LEU A 223 3.08 24.94 -1.95
N GLY A 224 2.57 26.01 -2.57
CA GLY A 224 2.65 26.22 -4.03
C GLY A 224 1.80 25.24 -4.84
N LEU A 225 0.82 24.58 -4.22
CA LEU A 225 -0.03 23.61 -4.90
C LEU A 225 -1.11 24.32 -5.73
N GLY A 226 -0.87 24.45 -7.03
CA GLY A 226 -1.85 24.98 -7.98
C GLY A 226 -3.07 24.06 -8.16
N VAL A 227 -4.12 24.59 -8.80
CA VAL A 227 -5.43 23.93 -9.00
C VAL A 227 -5.31 22.49 -9.51
N ARG A 228 -4.43 22.24 -10.49
CA ARG A 228 -4.22 20.89 -11.05
C ARG A 228 -3.70 19.88 -10.02
N ALA A 229 -2.77 20.29 -9.17
CA ALA A 229 -2.24 19.43 -8.11
C ALA A 229 -3.32 19.11 -7.08
N ARG A 230 -4.13 20.12 -6.71
CA ARG A 230 -5.27 19.93 -5.79
C ARG A 230 -6.34 19.01 -6.36
N LEU A 231 -6.63 19.10 -7.66
CA LEU A 231 -7.53 18.16 -8.36
C LEU A 231 -6.99 16.72 -8.33
N CYS A 232 -5.68 16.52 -8.50
CA CYS A 232 -5.07 15.20 -8.39
C CYS A 232 -5.20 14.63 -6.96
N LEU A 233 -5.03 15.47 -5.93
CA LEU A 233 -5.26 15.09 -4.54
C LEU A 233 -6.74 14.73 -4.28
N ARG A 234 -7.69 15.50 -4.82
CA ARG A 234 -9.12 15.15 -4.77
C ARG A 234 -9.41 13.82 -5.42
N ALA A 235 -8.85 13.56 -6.61
CA ALA A 235 -9.01 12.29 -7.29
C ALA A 235 -8.45 11.11 -6.47
N ALA A 236 -7.30 11.30 -5.81
CA ALA A 236 -6.76 10.31 -4.88
C ALA A 236 -7.70 10.06 -3.69
N GLY A 237 -8.24 11.12 -3.07
CA GLY A 237 -9.22 11.01 -1.99
C GLY A 237 -10.51 10.31 -2.42
N GLU A 238 -11.02 10.63 -3.60
CA GLU A 238 -12.23 10.03 -4.17
C GLU A 238 -12.02 8.54 -4.51
N LEU A 239 -10.81 8.15 -4.92
CA LEU A 239 -10.47 6.74 -5.12
C LEU A 239 -10.53 5.96 -3.80
N GLU A 240 -9.99 6.50 -2.70
CA GLU A 240 -10.08 5.86 -1.40
C GLU A 240 -11.54 5.71 -0.94
N LYS A 241 -12.37 6.75 -1.11
CA LYS A 241 -13.83 6.66 -0.89
C LYS A 241 -14.51 5.63 -1.80
N GLN A 242 -14.04 5.48 -3.04
CA GLN A 242 -14.54 4.45 -3.94
C GLN A 242 -14.21 3.05 -3.43
N LYS A 243 -13.02 2.82 -2.86
CA LYS A 243 -12.66 1.54 -2.24
C LYS A 243 -13.58 1.21 -1.06
N GLU A 244 -13.92 2.18 -0.23
CA GLU A 244 -14.88 2.01 0.88
C GLU A 244 -16.28 1.66 0.37
N ARG A 245 -16.80 2.39 -0.63
CA ARG A 245 -18.10 2.10 -1.26
C ARG A 245 -18.13 0.70 -1.90
N ASN A 246 -17.01 0.30 -2.50
CA ASN A 246 -16.84 -1.03 -3.08
C ASN A 246 -16.94 -2.12 -2.01
N GLU A 247 -16.25 -1.97 -0.87
CA GLU A 247 -16.37 -2.92 0.24
C GLU A 247 -17.81 -3.02 0.76
N GLU A 248 -18.49 -1.90 0.96
CA GLU A 248 -19.89 -1.88 1.42
C GLU A 248 -20.84 -2.56 0.42
N LYS A 249 -20.59 -2.38 -0.88
CA LYS A 249 -21.33 -3.08 -1.94
C LYS A 249 -21.15 -4.59 -1.82
N ILE A 250 -19.92 -5.07 -1.66
CA ILE A 250 -19.64 -6.51 -1.50
C ILE A 250 -20.29 -7.03 -0.22
N LYS A 251 -20.22 -6.29 0.89
CA LYS A 251 -20.85 -6.67 2.16
C LYS A 251 -22.35 -6.93 1.97
N LYS A 252 -23.04 -6.06 1.23
CA LYS A 252 -24.46 -6.23 0.87
C LYS A 252 -24.68 -7.44 -0.05
N GLU A 253 -23.87 -7.63 -1.07
CA GLU A 253 -23.99 -8.76 -2.00
C GLU A 253 -23.78 -10.11 -1.30
N ILE A 254 -22.81 -10.19 -0.39
CA ILE A 254 -22.59 -11.38 0.44
C ILE A 254 -23.79 -11.66 1.34
N GLN A 255 -24.29 -10.64 2.04
CA GLN A 255 -25.42 -10.82 2.94
C GLN A 255 -26.66 -11.30 2.18
N LYS A 256 -26.87 -10.79 0.96
CA LYS A 256 -28.02 -11.12 0.11
C LYS A 256 -27.91 -12.51 -0.54
N LYS A 257 -26.73 -12.86 -1.07
CA LYS A 257 -26.56 -14.07 -1.91
C LYS A 257 -25.77 -15.18 -1.21
N ALA A 258 -24.64 -14.83 -0.61
CA ALA A 258 -23.69 -15.81 -0.11
C ALA A 258 -24.16 -16.45 1.20
N VAL A 259 -24.65 -15.67 2.16
CA VAL A 259 -25.05 -16.19 3.48
C VAL A 259 -26.15 -17.25 3.37
N ALA A 260 -27.20 -16.97 2.57
CA ALA A 260 -28.27 -17.93 2.33
C ALA A 260 -27.75 -19.20 1.63
N SER A 261 -26.94 -19.05 0.58
CA SER A 261 -26.38 -20.17 -0.15
C SER A 261 -25.43 -21.03 0.70
N MET A 262 -24.68 -20.43 1.61
CA MET A 262 -23.84 -21.15 2.56
C MET A 262 -24.68 -21.95 3.55
N ARG A 263 -25.76 -21.37 4.08
CA ARG A 263 -26.68 -22.08 4.98
C ARG A 263 -27.32 -23.30 4.29
N ASP A 264 -27.74 -23.14 3.04
CA ASP A 264 -28.30 -24.25 2.26
C ASP A 264 -27.27 -25.39 2.06
N LEU A 265 -25.99 -25.04 1.86
CA LEU A 265 -24.91 -26.03 1.75
C LEU A 265 -24.54 -26.67 3.09
N GLU A 266 -24.63 -25.95 4.20
CA GLU A 266 -24.46 -26.50 5.55
C GLU A 266 -25.58 -27.52 5.86
N GLU A 267 -26.82 -27.22 5.47
CA GLU A 267 -27.95 -28.15 5.59
C GLU A 267 -27.79 -29.37 4.67
N TYR A 268 -27.35 -29.17 3.42
CA TYR A 268 -27.02 -30.25 2.50
C TYR A 268 -25.96 -31.18 3.12
N LYS A 269 -24.89 -30.60 3.67
CA LYS A 269 -23.83 -31.36 4.34
C LYS A 269 -24.38 -32.20 5.48
N ALA A 270 -25.16 -31.60 6.39
CA ALA A 270 -25.77 -32.30 7.52
C ALA A 270 -26.74 -33.41 7.07
N THR A 271 -27.44 -33.20 5.96
CA THR A 271 -28.37 -34.20 5.40
C THR A 271 -27.63 -35.40 4.82
N CYS A 272 -26.56 -35.19 4.07
CA CYS A 272 -25.73 -36.28 3.52
C CYS A 272 -25.05 -37.08 4.63
N GLU A 273 -24.57 -36.42 5.69
CA GLU A 273 -23.96 -37.11 6.83
C GLU A 273 -24.95 -38.02 7.56
N LYS A 274 -26.23 -37.63 7.63
CA LYS A 274 -27.30 -38.45 8.24
C LYS A 274 -27.81 -39.56 7.30
N ASN A 275 -27.90 -39.28 6.00
CA ASN A 275 -28.48 -40.19 5.03
C ASN A 275 -27.40 -41.01 4.31
N LYS A 276 -27.41 -42.33 4.50
CA LYS A 276 -26.59 -43.33 3.78
C LYS A 276 -25.11 -43.41 4.17
N GLY A 277 -24.67 -42.71 5.23
CA GLY A 277 -23.28 -42.78 5.72
C GLY A 277 -22.21 -42.33 4.71
N LYS A 278 -22.63 -41.71 3.59
CA LYS A 278 -21.77 -41.16 2.56
C LYS A 278 -21.63 -39.67 2.83
N GLY A 279 -20.41 -39.19 2.99
CA GLY A 279 -20.16 -37.76 3.18
C GLY A 279 -20.70 -36.94 2.01
N TYR A 280 -21.04 -35.68 2.26
CA TYR A 280 -21.53 -34.74 1.24
C TYR A 280 -20.61 -34.61 0.02
N TYR A 281 -19.29 -34.84 0.20
CA TYR A 281 -18.34 -34.92 -0.91
C TYR A 281 -18.67 -36.04 -1.89
N ASP A 282 -18.87 -37.27 -1.40
CA ASP A 282 -19.12 -38.44 -2.25
C ASP A 282 -20.52 -38.39 -2.86
N ALA A 283 -21.51 -37.90 -2.11
CA ALA A 283 -22.85 -37.64 -2.63
C ALA A 283 -22.78 -36.64 -3.80
N PHE A 284 -22.11 -35.50 -3.57
CA PHE A 284 -21.93 -34.47 -4.59
C PHE A 284 -21.08 -34.92 -5.77
N LYS A 285 -20.08 -35.78 -5.59
CA LYS A 285 -19.26 -36.28 -6.71
C LYS A 285 -20.10 -37.14 -7.68
N VAL A 286 -21.10 -37.82 -7.15
CA VAL A 286 -21.96 -38.74 -7.92
C VAL A 286 -23.17 -38.02 -8.55
N GLN A 287 -23.64 -36.92 -7.96
CA GLN A 287 -24.78 -36.08 -8.43
C GLN A 287 -25.99 -36.88 -8.92
N LYS A 288 -26.67 -37.58 -8.01
CA LYS A 288 -27.83 -38.43 -8.35
C LYS A 288 -29.16 -37.84 -7.89
N GLU A 289 -29.17 -37.14 -6.77
CA GLU A 289 -30.39 -36.62 -6.16
C GLU A 289 -30.57 -35.14 -6.52
N GLU A 290 -31.82 -34.68 -6.57
CA GLU A 290 -32.14 -33.27 -6.85
C GLU A 290 -31.37 -32.31 -5.93
N LYS A 291 -31.18 -32.70 -4.67
CA LYS A 291 -30.41 -31.93 -3.67
C LYS A 291 -28.95 -31.74 -4.08
N ASP A 292 -28.33 -32.70 -4.77
CA ASP A 292 -26.95 -32.59 -5.26
C ASP A 292 -26.84 -31.52 -6.35
N PHE A 293 -27.81 -31.48 -7.27
CA PHE A 293 -27.89 -30.44 -8.31
C PHE A 293 -28.13 -29.05 -7.70
N GLN A 294 -29.00 -28.95 -6.69
CA GLN A 294 -29.22 -27.70 -5.97
C GLN A 294 -27.94 -27.23 -5.26
N ALA A 295 -27.22 -28.14 -4.59
CA ALA A 295 -25.92 -27.82 -4.00
C ALA A 295 -24.93 -27.31 -5.06
N ASN A 296 -24.95 -27.84 -6.28
CA ASN A 296 -24.07 -27.40 -7.36
C ASN A 296 -24.42 -25.98 -7.83
N VAL A 297 -25.71 -25.64 -7.91
CA VAL A 297 -26.16 -24.27 -8.20
C VAL A 297 -25.66 -23.31 -7.12
N LYS A 298 -25.82 -23.65 -5.83
CA LYS A 298 -25.33 -22.81 -4.71
C LYS A 298 -23.81 -22.65 -4.72
N ARG A 299 -23.06 -23.71 -5.03
CA ARG A 299 -21.60 -23.69 -5.22
C ARG A 299 -21.21 -22.66 -6.29
N LEU A 300 -21.88 -22.66 -7.44
CA LEU A 300 -21.60 -21.72 -8.53
C LEU A 300 -21.92 -20.27 -8.16
N VAL A 301 -23.03 -20.02 -7.47
CA VAL A 301 -23.37 -18.68 -6.95
C VAL A 301 -22.28 -18.17 -6.02
N LEU A 302 -21.83 -19.01 -5.09
CA LEU A 302 -20.77 -18.63 -4.15
C LEU A 302 -19.43 -18.41 -4.86
N ALA A 303 -19.06 -19.26 -5.82
CA ALA A 303 -17.86 -19.08 -6.62
C ALA A 303 -17.87 -17.72 -7.34
N GLY A 304 -18.99 -17.34 -7.97
CA GLY A 304 -19.11 -16.05 -8.65
C GLY A 304 -18.93 -14.84 -7.73
N VAL A 305 -19.53 -14.88 -6.53
CA VAL A 305 -19.36 -13.79 -5.54
C VAL A 305 -17.90 -13.67 -5.11
N TRP A 306 -17.23 -14.78 -4.79
CA TRP A 306 -15.83 -14.74 -4.36
C TRP A 306 -14.86 -14.39 -5.50
N ASP A 307 -15.13 -14.83 -6.73
CA ASP A 307 -14.31 -14.46 -7.89
C ASP A 307 -14.39 -12.95 -8.19
N GLU A 308 -15.54 -12.30 -7.98
CA GLU A 308 -15.67 -10.82 -8.06
C GLU A 308 -14.79 -10.12 -7.01
N ILE A 309 -14.78 -10.62 -5.77
CA ILE A 309 -13.95 -10.06 -4.68
C ILE A 309 -12.46 -10.18 -5.03
N ILE A 310 -12.03 -11.36 -5.47
CA ILE A 310 -10.64 -11.60 -5.87
C ILE A 310 -10.24 -10.70 -7.04
N GLU A 311 -11.13 -10.47 -8.01
CA GLU A 311 -10.87 -9.56 -9.12
C GLU A 311 -10.76 -8.10 -8.65
N MET A 312 -11.53 -7.70 -7.65
CA MET A 312 -11.42 -6.37 -7.04
C MET A 312 -10.11 -6.20 -6.27
N LEU A 313 -9.62 -7.24 -5.57
CA LEU A 313 -8.31 -7.24 -4.91
C LEU A 313 -7.16 -7.10 -5.90
N LYS A 314 -7.17 -7.86 -7.01
CA LYS A 314 -6.14 -7.75 -8.06
C LYS A 314 -6.06 -6.37 -8.69
N ARG A 315 -7.19 -5.66 -8.75
CA ARG A 315 -7.28 -4.31 -9.31
C ARG A 315 -7.09 -3.21 -8.27
N TYR A 316 -6.72 -3.55 -7.03
CA TYR A 316 -6.57 -2.61 -5.91
C TYR A 316 -7.81 -1.72 -5.69
N LYS A 317 -9.00 -2.31 -5.86
CA LYS A 317 -10.30 -1.63 -5.74
C LYS A 317 -10.93 -1.74 -4.36
N LEU A 318 -10.21 -2.34 -3.41
CA LEU A 318 -10.64 -2.49 -2.02
C LEU A 318 -9.65 -1.82 -1.07
N PRO A 319 -10.06 -1.48 0.15
CA PRO A 319 -9.17 -0.86 1.13
C PRO A 319 -7.99 -1.77 1.47
N ASP A 320 -6.83 -1.18 1.75
CA ASP A 320 -5.60 -1.94 2.02
C ASP A 320 -5.73 -2.87 3.24
N GLU A 321 -6.56 -2.48 4.21
CA GLU A 321 -6.84 -3.26 5.42
C GLU A 321 -7.82 -4.43 5.17
N PHE A 322 -8.48 -4.50 4.00
CA PHE A 322 -9.56 -5.44 3.71
C PHE A 322 -9.18 -6.89 4.02
N GLU A 323 -8.00 -7.31 3.56
CA GLU A 323 -7.51 -8.68 3.72
C GLU A 323 -7.20 -9.05 5.19
N GLY A 324 -6.95 -8.05 6.04
CA GLY A 324 -6.65 -8.20 7.46
C GLY A 324 -7.90 -8.15 8.37
N LYS A 325 -9.06 -7.77 7.84
CA LYS A 325 -10.29 -7.63 8.62
C LYS A 325 -10.82 -9.00 9.05
N LYS A 326 -10.98 -9.17 10.37
CA LYS A 326 -11.42 -10.42 11.00
C LYS A 326 -12.71 -10.99 10.41
N GLU A 327 -13.71 -10.14 10.15
CA GLU A 327 -15.00 -10.54 9.54
C GLU A 327 -14.80 -11.24 8.19
N TRP A 328 -13.94 -10.69 7.34
CA TRP A 328 -13.64 -11.22 6.00
C TRP A 328 -12.83 -12.51 6.07
N ILE A 329 -11.87 -12.59 7.00
CA ILE A 329 -11.06 -13.80 7.24
C ILE A 329 -11.94 -14.97 7.70
N GLU A 330 -12.83 -14.73 8.67
CA GLU A 330 -13.74 -15.75 9.20
C GLU A 330 -14.71 -16.24 8.13
N LEU A 331 -15.31 -15.30 7.38
CA LEU A 331 -16.24 -15.63 6.31
C LEU A 331 -15.56 -16.39 5.17
N GLY A 332 -14.39 -15.94 4.71
CA GLY A 332 -13.60 -16.60 3.68
C GLY A 332 -13.15 -17.99 4.11
N THR A 333 -12.75 -18.14 5.38
CA THR A 333 -12.40 -19.45 5.95
C THR A 333 -13.59 -20.40 6.00
N ARG A 334 -14.77 -19.92 6.41
CA ARG A 334 -16.01 -20.72 6.43
C ARG A 334 -16.40 -21.14 5.02
N PHE A 335 -16.38 -20.21 4.05
CA PHE A 335 -16.62 -20.48 2.64
C PHE A 335 -15.66 -21.55 2.09
N ARG A 336 -14.35 -21.37 2.28
CA ARG A 336 -13.35 -22.31 1.79
C ARG A 336 -13.57 -23.72 2.35
N ARG A 337 -13.79 -23.84 3.66
CA ARG A 337 -14.03 -25.14 4.32
C ARG A 337 -15.30 -25.84 3.86
N LEU A 338 -16.33 -25.08 3.49
CA LEU A 338 -17.63 -25.61 3.06
C LEU A 338 -17.66 -25.97 1.57
N VAL A 339 -17.05 -25.13 0.72
CA VAL A 339 -17.28 -25.16 -0.73
C VAL A 339 -16.10 -25.75 -1.50
N GLU A 340 -14.85 -25.58 -1.04
CA GLU A 340 -13.68 -26.13 -1.73
C GLU A 340 -13.78 -27.67 -1.90
N PRO A 341 -14.29 -28.45 -0.93
CA PRO A 341 -14.50 -29.88 -1.13
C PRO A 341 -15.48 -30.20 -2.27
N LEU A 342 -16.52 -29.37 -2.47
CA LEU A 342 -17.47 -29.54 -3.56
C LEU A 342 -16.85 -29.19 -4.92
N ASP A 343 -15.98 -28.18 -4.97
CA ASP A 343 -15.21 -27.85 -6.18
C ASP A 343 -14.23 -28.98 -6.54
N ILE A 344 -13.59 -29.59 -5.55
CA ILE A 344 -12.75 -30.79 -5.73
C ILE A 344 -13.59 -31.97 -6.23
N ALA A 345 -14.75 -32.22 -5.60
CA ALA A 345 -15.67 -33.28 -6.02
C ALA A 345 -16.12 -33.08 -7.47
N ASN A 346 -16.45 -31.85 -7.86
CA ASN A 346 -16.81 -31.49 -9.23
C ASN A 346 -15.64 -31.72 -10.21
N TYR A 347 -14.43 -31.35 -9.81
CA TYR A 347 -13.22 -31.50 -10.64
C TYR A 347 -12.95 -32.97 -10.98
N TYR A 348 -12.92 -33.84 -9.97
CA TYR A 348 -12.68 -35.28 -10.17
C TYR A 348 -13.92 -36.05 -10.64
N GLY A 349 -15.13 -35.57 -10.35
CA GLY A 349 -16.37 -36.16 -10.84
C GLY A 349 -16.51 -36.05 -12.36
N HIS A 350 -15.96 -34.98 -12.95
CA HIS A 350 -15.90 -34.79 -14.39
C HIS A 350 -14.56 -35.23 -15.03
N LEU A 351 -13.74 -35.99 -14.30
CA LEU A 351 -12.44 -36.50 -14.77
C LEU A 351 -11.47 -35.42 -15.29
N LYS A 352 -11.63 -34.15 -14.86
CA LYS A 352 -10.79 -33.03 -15.33
C LYS A 352 -9.31 -33.20 -14.99
N ASN A 353 -9.00 -34.06 -14.03
CA ASN A 353 -7.64 -34.42 -13.67
C ASN A 353 -6.89 -35.17 -14.79
N GLU A 354 -7.60 -35.85 -15.69
CA GLU A 354 -6.99 -36.57 -16.81
C GLU A 354 -6.48 -35.59 -17.87
N ASP A 355 -7.22 -34.51 -18.11
CA ASP A 355 -6.85 -33.47 -19.09
C ASP A 355 -5.92 -32.40 -18.48
N THR A 356 -6.28 -31.86 -17.31
CA THR A 356 -5.63 -30.68 -16.73
C THR A 356 -4.55 -31.05 -15.71
N GLY A 357 -4.57 -32.26 -15.15
CA GLY A 357 -3.61 -32.75 -14.15
C GLY A 357 -4.05 -32.54 -12.69
N PRO A 358 -3.12 -32.60 -11.71
CA PRO A 358 -3.46 -32.56 -10.29
C PRO A 358 -4.11 -31.24 -9.85
N TYR A 359 -5.22 -31.34 -9.10
CA TYR A 359 -6.01 -30.18 -8.67
C TYR A 359 -5.17 -29.11 -7.96
N MET A 360 -4.37 -29.50 -6.96
CA MET A 360 -3.60 -28.57 -6.12
C MET A 360 -2.65 -27.67 -6.92
N ASN A 361 -2.08 -28.21 -8.01
CA ASN A 361 -1.03 -27.52 -8.75
C ASN A 361 -1.62 -26.75 -9.95
N LYS A 362 -2.58 -27.33 -10.66
CA LYS A 362 -3.01 -26.83 -11.97
C LYS A 362 -4.43 -26.29 -12.03
N ALA A 363 -5.30 -26.62 -11.08
CA ALA A 363 -6.73 -26.28 -11.17
C ALA A 363 -7.32 -25.57 -9.95
N ARG A 364 -6.62 -25.56 -8.80
CA ARG A 364 -7.09 -24.93 -7.56
C ARG A 364 -7.39 -23.44 -7.79
N PRO A 365 -8.66 -23.00 -7.73
CA PRO A 365 -9.05 -21.61 -7.97
C PRO A 365 -8.35 -20.62 -7.04
N LYS A 366 -8.08 -19.40 -7.54
CA LYS A 366 -7.39 -18.35 -6.76
C LYS A 366 -8.15 -17.95 -5.50
N ARG A 367 -9.49 -17.95 -5.51
CA ARG A 367 -10.35 -17.65 -4.35
C ARG A 367 -10.15 -18.53 -3.11
N TYR A 368 -9.45 -19.66 -3.22
CA TYR A 368 -9.15 -20.55 -2.09
C TYR A 368 -7.70 -20.51 -1.62
N ARG A 369 -6.82 -19.95 -2.46
CA ARG A 369 -5.42 -19.72 -2.10
C ARG A 369 -5.39 -18.49 -1.21
#